data_AF-A0A937VB94-F1
#
_entry.id   AF-A0A937VB94-F1
#
_cell.length_a   1.000
_cell.length_b   1.000
_cell.length_c   1.000
_cell.angle_alpha   90.00
_cell.angle_beta   90.00
_cell.angle_gamma   90.00
#
_symmetry.space_group_name_H-M   'P 1'
#
loop_
_entity.id
_entity.type
_entity.pdbx_description
1 polymer ?
#
loop_
_entity_poly.entity_id
_entity_poly.type
_entity_poly.pdbx_seq_one_letter_code
_entity_poly.pdbx_strand_id
1 'polypeptide(L)'
;MGPMCCVSRSGAISAGRGPCWPGRAEFMSDRRSRQVYLLTARQLSPETIAVTFAKTSRSPQSFREIASELSEETSAEFHEKWVVGYGHASVAEHAVLHLAFENISRLAVETIESNRLASYTEKSTRYQKWEPDGFYEPLEIEGTQHAAVYRRVCTDLFATYQRALEPLAEVVRRTQPRREGESDERWDGRIRSRYVDAARYLLPAAALANVGMTANARVLEHALRKMLASPLGEVRAIGAEVQAATL
;
A
#
# COMPACT_ATOMS: atom_id res chain seq x y z
N MET A 1 25.73 9.91 -41.27
CA MET A 1 24.92 11.14 -41.44
C MET A 1 23.46 10.70 -41.59
N GLY A 2 22.70 10.72 -40.51
CA GLY A 2 21.27 10.38 -40.57
C GLY A 2 20.45 11.62 -40.95
N PRO A 3 19.37 11.50 -41.73
CA PRO A 3 18.44 12.60 -41.89
C PRO A 3 17.37 12.55 -40.79
N MET A 4 17.08 13.75 -40.30
CA MET A 4 16.08 14.11 -39.31
C MET A 4 14.67 13.69 -39.72
N CYS A 5 13.88 13.26 -38.73
CA CYS A 5 12.45 13.08 -38.87
C CYS A 5 11.77 14.43 -38.58
N CYS A 6 11.35 15.15 -39.63
CA CYS A 6 10.41 16.26 -39.51
C CYS A 6 9.00 15.70 -39.33
N VAL A 7 8.39 15.95 -38.18
CA VAL A 7 6.99 15.64 -37.92
C VAL A 7 6.13 16.73 -38.55
N SER A 8 5.50 16.44 -39.68
CA SER A 8 4.36 17.22 -40.19
C SER A 8 3.05 16.65 -39.64
N ARG A 9 2.23 17.55 -39.10
CA ARG A 9 0.85 17.29 -38.65
C ARG A 9 -0.05 17.14 -39.88
N SER A 10 -0.81 16.06 -39.98
CA SER A 10 -2.22 16.05 -40.40
C SER A 10 -2.73 14.63 -40.67
N GLY A 11 -3.95 14.35 -40.19
CA GLY A 11 -4.96 13.61 -40.95
C GLY A 11 -4.85 12.08 -41.06
N ALA A 12 -5.86 11.42 -40.47
CA ALA A 12 -6.41 10.12 -40.85
C ALA A 12 -5.54 8.86 -40.59
N ILE A 13 -5.92 8.12 -39.55
CA ILE A 13 -5.51 6.72 -39.34
C ILE A 13 -6.21 5.88 -40.42
N SER A 14 -5.47 5.56 -41.49
CA SER A 14 -5.87 4.55 -42.47
C SER A 14 -5.56 3.16 -41.92
N ALA A 15 -6.53 2.25 -42.02
CA ALA A 15 -6.39 0.84 -41.64
C ALA A 15 -5.41 0.14 -42.60
N GLY A 16 -4.13 0.16 -42.25
CA GLY A 16 -3.07 -0.57 -42.94
C GLY A 16 -3.17 -2.06 -42.70
N ARG A 17 -3.28 -2.83 -43.80
CA ARG A 17 -3.26 -4.30 -43.83
C ARG A 17 -1.93 -4.81 -43.25
N GLY A 18 -2.01 -5.55 -42.14
CA GLY A 18 -0.88 -6.31 -41.62
C GLY A 18 -0.48 -7.46 -42.56
N PRO A 19 0.74 -8.01 -42.43
CA PRO A 19 1.32 -8.94 -43.39
C PRO A 19 0.49 -10.22 -43.52
N CYS A 20 0.15 -10.54 -44.76
CA CYS A 20 -0.52 -11.77 -45.18
C CYS A 20 0.45 -12.95 -45.09
N TRP A 21 0.32 -13.76 -44.03
CA TRP A 21 0.97 -15.08 -43.98
C TRP A 21 0.19 -16.06 -44.88
N PRO A 22 0.81 -16.66 -45.90
CA PRO A 22 0.13 -17.60 -46.78
C PRO A 22 0.02 -18.96 -46.10
N GLY A 23 -1.17 -19.55 -46.10
CA GLY A 23 -1.41 -20.90 -45.59
C GLY A 23 -2.42 -20.96 -44.45
N ARG A 24 -3.69 -20.71 -44.75
CA ARG A 24 -4.81 -21.19 -43.92
C ARG A 24 -5.83 -21.87 -44.82
N ALA A 25 -5.42 -23.00 -45.40
CA ALA A 25 -6.35 -24.02 -45.82
C ALA A 25 -6.88 -24.72 -44.56
N GLU A 26 -8.21 -24.72 -44.44
CA GLU A 26 -9.07 -25.68 -43.77
C GLU A 26 -8.42 -26.60 -42.71
N PHE A 27 -8.55 -26.18 -41.45
CA PHE A 27 -8.65 -27.12 -40.33
C PHE A 27 -9.97 -26.79 -39.62
N MET A 28 -11.03 -27.52 -39.97
CA MET A 28 -12.20 -27.61 -39.10
C MET A 28 -11.81 -28.45 -37.88
N SER A 29 -11.70 -27.80 -36.74
CA SER A 29 -11.55 -28.42 -35.43
C SER A 29 -11.97 -27.36 -34.41
N ASP A 30 -12.87 -27.75 -33.52
CA ASP A 30 -13.32 -27.05 -32.31
C ASP A 30 -12.18 -26.25 -31.64
N ARG A 31 -11.93 -25.02 -32.10
CA ARG A 31 -10.82 -24.20 -31.66
C ARG A 31 -11.33 -23.36 -30.50
N ARG A 32 -11.04 -23.80 -29.27
CA ARG A 32 -11.22 -22.98 -28.06
C ARG A 32 -10.66 -21.57 -28.33
N SER A 33 -11.53 -20.58 -28.41
CA SER A 33 -11.15 -19.19 -28.62
C SER A 33 -10.50 -18.65 -27.34
N ARG A 34 -9.42 -17.87 -27.48
CA ARG A 34 -8.76 -17.24 -26.33
C ARG A 34 -9.73 -16.25 -25.68
N GLN A 35 -9.93 -16.37 -24.36
CA GLN A 35 -10.69 -15.42 -23.57
C GLN A 35 -9.81 -14.81 -22.48
N VAL A 36 -9.77 -13.49 -22.40
CA VAL A 36 -9.07 -12.73 -21.35
C VAL A 36 -10.06 -11.70 -20.81
N TYR A 37 -10.37 -11.78 -19.52
CA TYR A 37 -11.38 -10.94 -18.89
C TYR A 37 -11.12 -10.82 -17.39
N LEU A 38 -11.71 -9.80 -16.76
CA LEU A 38 -11.66 -9.59 -15.32
C LEU A 38 -12.85 -10.29 -14.66
N LEU A 39 -12.60 -11.04 -13.59
CA LEU A 39 -13.63 -11.32 -12.58
C LEU A 39 -13.63 -10.13 -11.62
N THR A 40 -14.75 -9.42 -11.56
CA THR A 40 -14.77 -8.10 -10.89
C THR A 40 -15.31 -8.26 -9.47
N ALA A 41 -14.57 -7.73 -8.48
CA ALA A 41 -14.98 -7.72 -7.07
C ALA A 41 -16.28 -6.93 -6.79
N ARG A 42 -16.78 -6.16 -7.77
CA ARG A 42 -18.10 -5.50 -7.71
C ARG A 42 -19.27 -6.48 -7.86
N GLN A 43 -19.00 -7.69 -8.38
CA GLN A 43 -20.01 -8.70 -8.69
C GLN A 43 -19.82 -9.98 -7.87
N LEU A 44 -18.62 -10.21 -7.36
CA LEU A 44 -18.24 -11.42 -6.61
C LEU A 44 -17.40 -11.01 -5.40
N SER A 45 -17.64 -11.64 -4.25
CA SER A 45 -16.77 -11.45 -3.08
C SER A 45 -15.33 -11.91 -3.36
N PRO A 46 -14.30 -11.35 -2.68
CA PRO A 46 -12.92 -11.82 -2.78
C PRO A 46 -12.79 -13.33 -2.53
N GLU A 47 -13.58 -13.87 -1.59
CA GLU A 47 -13.67 -15.29 -1.27
C GLU A 47 -14.19 -16.09 -2.47
N THR A 48 -15.26 -15.63 -3.11
CA THR A 48 -15.82 -16.28 -4.31
C THR A 48 -14.81 -16.31 -5.45
N ILE A 49 -14.06 -15.21 -5.65
CA ILE A 49 -12.99 -15.14 -6.65
C ILE A 49 -11.87 -16.14 -6.32
N ALA A 50 -11.43 -16.18 -5.06
CA ALA A 50 -10.39 -17.11 -4.59
C ALA A 50 -10.78 -18.58 -4.82
N VAL A 51 -12.02 -18.95 -4.47
CA VAL A 51 -12.54 -20.32 -4.66
C VAL A 51 -12.72 -20.65 -6.14
N THR A 52 -13.18 -19.69 -6.94
CA THR A 52 -13.28 -19.83 -8.41
C THR A 52 -11.93 -20.20 -9.01
N PHE A 53 -10.87 -19.49 -8.62
CA PHE A 53 -9.52 -19.78 -9.07
C PHE A 53 -8.97 -21.09 -8.51
N ALA A 54 -9.25 -21.43 -7.26
CA ALA A 54 -8.81 -22.70 -6.67
C ALA A 54 -9.40 -23.92 -7.41
N LYS A 55 -10.69 -23.86 -7.78
CA LYS A 55 -11.42 -24.96 -8.43
C LYS A 55 -10.90 -25.28 -9.84
N THR A 56 -10.22 -24.38 -10.54
CA THR A 56 -9.74 -24.61 -11.92
C THR A 56 -8.77 -25.78 -12.06
N SER A 57 -8.02 -26.10 -11.00
CA SER A 57 -7.11 -27.24 -11.00
C SER A 57 -7.84 -28.59 -11.05
N ARG A 58 -9.14 -28.62 -10.74
CA ARG A 58 -9.97 -29.83 -10.58
C ARG A 58 -11.29 -29.79 -11.35
N SER A 59 -11.61 -28.69 -12.04
CA SER A 59 -12.81 -28.55 -12.86
C SER A 59 -12.44 -28.26 -14.33
N PRO A 60 -13.09 -28.93 -15.30
CA PRO A 60 -12.90 -28.64 -16.72
C PRO A 60 -13.64 -27.36 -17.20
N GLN A 61 -14.44 -26.74 -16.34
CA GLN A 61 -15.27 -25.58 -16.67
C GLN A 61 -14.46 -24.28 -16.76
N SER A 62 -15.04 -23.28 -17.42
CA SER A 62 -14.50 -21.92 -17.45
C SER A 62 -14.70 -21.21 -16.10
N PHE A 63 -13.90 -20.19 -15.81
CA PHE A 63 -14.05 -19.43 -14.56
C PHE A 63 -15.42 -18.77 -14.38
N ARG A 64 -16.11 -18.36 -15.46
CA ARG A 64 -17.47 -17.79 -15.35
C ARG A 64 -18.49 -18.83 -14.91
N GLU A 65 -18.39 -20.05 -15.45
CA GLU A 65 -19.27 -21.17 -15.07
C GLU A 65 -19.02 -21.55 -13.60
N ILE A 66 -17.75 -21.72 -13.21
CA ILE A 66 -17.37 -22.02 -11.83
C ILE A 66 -17.89 -20.93 -10.87
N ALA A 67 -17.70 -19.65 -11.20
CA ALA A 67 -18.15 -18.54 -10.38
C ALA A 67 -19.68 -18.49 -10.24
N SER A 68 -20.42 -18.82 -11.31
CA SER A 68 -21.89 -18.80 -11.28
C SER A 68 -22.52 -19.89 -10.40
N GLU A 69 -21.75 -20.94 -10.08
CA GLU A 69 -22.17 -22.04 -9.21
C GLU A 69 -21.83 -21.80 -7.72
N LEU A 70 -21.07 -20.73 -7.43
CA LEU A 70 -20.62 -20.41 -6.08
C LEU A 70 -21.54 -19.38 -5.41
N SER A 71 -21.92 -19.67 -4.17
CA SER A 71 -22.47 -18.72 -3.22
C SER A 71 -21.38 -18.27 -2.22
N GLU A 72 -21.67 -17.25 -1.42
CA GLU A 72 -20.78 -16.85 -0.32
C GLU A 72 -20.61 -17.98 0.71
N GLU A 73 -21.69 -18.67 1.09
CA GLU A 73 -21.66 -19.81 2.04
C GLU A 73 -20.80 -20.97 1.52
N THR A 74 -21.04 -21.41 0.28
CA THR A 74 -20.25 -22.50 -0.33
C THR A 74 -18.78 -22.10 -0.53
N SER A 75 -18.50 -20.80 -0.70
CA SER A 75 -17.14 -20.28 -0.79
C SER A 75 -16.46 -20.26 0.58
N ALA A 76 -17.17 -19.88 1.65
CA ALA A 76 -16.67 -19.91 3.03
C ALA A 76 -16.35 -21.33 3.50
N GLU A 77 -17.25 -22.30 3.27
CA GLU A 77 -17.02 -23.72 3.59
C GLU A 77 -15.82 -24.30 2.83
N PHE A 78 -15.65 -23.91 1.56
CA PHE A 78 -14.49 -24.31 0.77
C PHE A 78 -13.20 -23.69 1.33
N HIS A 79 -13.24 -22.43 1.77
CA HIS A 79 -12.11 -21.74 2.35
C HIS A 79 -11.64 -22.44 3.63
N GLU A 80 -12.56 -22.72 4.55
CA GLU A 80 -12.29 -23.42 5.82
C GLU A 80 -11.64 -24.79 5.56
N LYS A 81 -12.25 -25.58 4.65
CA LYS A 81 -11.76 -26.92 4.35
C LYS A 81 -10.38 -26.90 3.70
N TRP A 82 -10.17 -26.09 2.66
CA TRP A 82 -9.01 -26.23 1.76
C TRP A 82 -7.88 -25.24 2.01
N VAL A 83 -8.17 -24.04 2.51
CA VAL A 83 -7.15 -23.02 2.82
C VAL A 83 -6.58 -23.25 4.21
N VAL A 84 -7.44 -23.41 5.22
CA VAL A 84 -7.02 -23.65 6.62
C VAL A 84 -6.59 -25.11 6.81
N GLY A 85 -7.39 -26.07 6.34
CA GLY A 85 -7.15 -27.50 6.59
C GLY A 85 -6.06 -28.20 5.75
N TYR A 86 -5.85 -27.79 4.48
CA TYR A 86 -4.94 -28.49 3.54
C TYR A 86 -3.65 -27.72 3.21
N GLY A 87 -3.47 -26.50 3.74
CA GLY A 87 -2.23 -25.73 3.55
C GLY A 87 -2.04 -25.15 2.15
N HIS A 88 -3.10 -25.02 1.34
CA HIS A 88 -3.08 -24.32 0.06
C HIS A 88 -3.06 -22.79 0.24
N ALA A 89 -2.07 -22.28 0.96
CA ALA A 89 -1.96 -20.89 1.37
C ALA A 89 -1.95 -19.89 0.19
N SER A 90 -1.56 -20.32 -1.02
CA SER A 90 -1.59 -19.48 -2.22
C SER A 90 -3.01 -19.08 -2.65
N VAL A 91 -4.05 -19.84 -2.29
CA VAL A 91 -5.45 -19.46 -2.58
C VAL A 91 -5.84 -18.20 -1.82
N ALA A 92 -5.31 -18.03 -0.60
CA ALA A 92 -5.53 -16.83 0.21
C ALA A 92 -4.94 -15.56 -0.42
N GLU A 93 -4.03 -15.67 -1.40
CA GLU A 93 -3.45 -14.51 -2.07
C GLU A 93 -4.46 -13.75 -2.95
N HIS A 94 -5.58 -14.38 -3.29
CA HIS A 94 -6.66 -13.76 -4.07
C HIS A 94 -7.57 -12.86 -3.22
N ALA A 95 -7.59 -13.02 -1.90
CA ALA A 95 -8.29 -12.13 -0.99
C ALA A 95 -7.39 -10.96 -0.62
N VAL A 96 -7.77 -9.73 -0.97
CA VAL A 96 -6.99 -8.50 -0.74
C VAL A 96 -7.74 -7.60 0.23
N LEU A 97 -7.05 -7.15 1.28
CA LEU A 97 -7.56 -6.27 2.32
C LEU A 97 -6.86 -4.91 2.28
N HIS A 98 -7.58 -3.88 2.72
CA HIS A 98 -7.10 -2.52 2.87
C HIS A 98 -7.20 -2.12 4.34
N LEU A 99 -6.07 -1.84 4.97
CA LEU A 99 -5.97 -1.49 6.39
C LEU A 99 -5.51 -0.04 6.51
N ALA A 100 -6.15 0.71 7.41
CA ALA A 100 -5.74 2.05 7.77
C ALA A 100 -5.20 2.02 9.21
N PHE A 101 -3.94 2.41 9.37
CA PHE A 101 -3.32 2.60 10.67
C PHE A 101 -3.18 4.09 10.89
N GLU A 102 -3.73 4.60 11.99
CA GLU A 102 -3.68 6.03 12.32
C GLU A 102 -3.12 6.22 13.72
N ASN A 103 -2.35 7.29 13.90
CA ASN A 103 -1.77 7.66 15.19
C ASN A 103 -0.93 6.54 15.82
N ILE A 104 -0.15 5.84 15.01
CA ILE A 104 0.86 4.86 15.47
C ILE A 104 2.25 5.46 15.38
N SER A 105 3.19 5.03 16.22
CA SER A 105 4.55 5.53 16.19
C SER A 105 5.24 5.17 14.87
N ARG A 106 6.16 6.03 14.42
CA ARG A 106 7.04 5.70 13.28
C ARG A 106 7.79 4.39 13.49
N LEU A 107 8.15 4.05 14.72
CA LEU A 107 8.79 2.77 15.02
C LEU A 107 7.87 1.57 14.74
N ALA A 108 6.57 1.69 15.04
CA ALA A 108 5.59 0.68 14.67
C ALA A 108 5.40 0.61 13.14
N VAL A 109 5.37 1.75 12.45
CA VAL A 109 5.30 1.83 10.98
C VAL A 109 6.43 1.02 10.33
N GLU A 110 7.68 1.18 10.78
CA GLU A 110 8.83 0.40 10.24
C GLU A 110 8.61 -1.11 10.38
N THR A 111 7.96 -1.56 11.46
CA THR A 111 7.65 -2.97 11.65
C THR A 111 6.57 -3.44 10.66
N ILE A 112 5.54 -2.63 10.43
CA ILE A 112 4.47 -2.93 9.49
C ILE A 112 5.01 -2.96 8.05
N GLU A 113 5.71 -1.91 7.63
CA GLU A 113 6.22 -1.73 6.26
C GLU A 113 7.32 -2.72 5.86
N SER A 114 7.93 -3.38 6.84
CA SER A 114 8.90 -4.46 6.57
C SER A 114 8.30 -5.68 5.86
N ASN A 115 6.97 -5.79 5.75
CA ASN A 115 6.30 -6.82 4.94
C ASN A 115 6.33 -6.42 3.45
N ARG A 116 7.33 -6.91 2.71
CA ARG A 116 7.63 -6.49 1.33
C ARG A 116 6.60 -6.86 0.25
N LEU A 117 5.65 -7.75 0.55
CA LEU A 117 4.64 -8.22 -0.40
C LEU A 117 3.30 -7.48 -0.23
N ALA A 118 3.35 -6.28 0.32
CA ALA A 118 2.21 -5.39 0.49
C ALA A 118 2.55 -4.00 -0.07
N SER A 119 1.51 -3.19 -0.25
CA SER A 119 1.62 -1.80 -0.73
C SER A 119 1.33 -0.84 0.41
N TYR A 120 2.09 0.25 0.49
CA TYR A 120 1.98 1.22 1.59
C TYR A 120 1.80 2.64 1.07
N THR A 121 1.12 3.46 1.87
CA THR A 121 1.13 4.92 1.73
C THR A 121 1.22 5.53 3.12
N GLU A 122 2.38 6.10 3.42
CA GLU A 122 2.68 6.70 4.72
C GLU A 122 2.51 8.23 4.72
N LYS A 123 2.08 8.78 5.85
CA LYS A 123 2.16 10.21 6.16
C LYS A 123 3.61 10.70 6.06
N SER A 124 3.94 11.39 4.97
CA SER A 124 5.32 11.78 4.68
C SER A 124 5.86 12.88 5.63
N THR A 125 6.97 12.58 6.30
CA THR A 125 7.78 13.53 7.08
C THR A 125 8.40 14.66 6.27
N ARG A 126 8.35 14.58 4.93
CA ARG A 126 8.89 15.60 4.03
C ARG A 126 7.88 16.68 3.68
N TYR A 127 6.59 16.38 3.82
CA TYR A 127 5.51 17.27 3.38
C TYR A 127 4.60 17.67 4.54
N GLN A 128 4.43 16.80 5.53
CA GLN A 128 3.58 17.06 6.70
C GLN A 128 4.38 17.67 7.85
N LYS A 129 3.69 18.46 8.67
CA LYS A 129 4.21 19.01 9.91
C LYS A 129 3.57 18.26 11.08
N TRP A 130 4.29 18.22 12.19
CA TRP A 130 3.88 17.51 13.39
C TRP A 130 3.52 18.50 14.49
N GLU A 131 2.38 18.28 15.13
CA GLU A 131 1.96 19.06 16.30
C GLU A 131 2.78 18.68 17.54
N PRO A 132 2.91 19.56 18.54
CA PRO A 132 3.81 19.37 19.69
C PRO A 132 3.57 18.10 20.53
N ASP A 133 2.34 17.59 20.53
CA ASP A 133 1.87 16.40 21.24
C ASP A 133 1.78 15.16 20.33
N GLY A 134 2.29 15.24 19.10
CA GLY A 134 2.20 14.19 18.10
C GLY A 134 3.18 13.03 18.30
N PHE A 135 3.36 12.51 19.52
CA PHE A 135 4.21 11.35 19.81
C PHE A 135 3.48 10.29 20.64
N TYR A 136 3.83 9.02 20.39
CA TYR A 136 3.36 7.87 21.15
C TYR A 136 4.09 7.78 22.49
N GLU A 137 3.37 7.43 23.56
CA GLU A 137 3.96 7.08 24.86
C GLU A 137 3.85 5.55 25.09
N PRO A 138 4.98 4.83 25.23
CA PRO A 138 4.94 3.39 25.45
C PRO A 138 4.30 3.02 26.79
N LEU A 139 3.36 2.08 26.78
CA LEU A 139 2.73 1.56 28.01
C LEU A 139 3.76 0.89 28.94
N GLU A 140 4.85 0.36 28.39
CA GLU A 140 5.90 -0.32 29.14
C GLU A 140 6.66 0.61 30.10
N ILE A 141 6.62 1.92 29.85
CA ILE A 141 7.24 2.90 30.73
C ILE A 141 6.24 3.57 31.67
N GLU A 142 4.94 3.29 31.54
CA GLU A 142 3.90 3.85 32.38
C GLU A 142 4.14 3.49 33.86
N GLY A 143 3.99 4.47 34.76
CA GLY A 143 4.25 4.30 36.19
C GLY A 143 5.73 4.11 36.58
N THR A 144 6.65 4.04 35.61
CA THR A 144 8.09 3.94 35.87
C THR A 144 8.75 5.32 36.02
N GLN A 145 9.96 5.35 36.59
CA GLN A 145 10.78 6.57 36.66
C GLN A 145 11.15 7.14 35.27
N HIS A 146 11.04 6.34 34.21
CA HIS A 146 11.43 6.74 32.86
C HIS A 146 10.34 7.55 32.14
N ALA A 147 9.07 7.42 32.53
CA ALA A 147 7.95 8.13 31.89
C ALA A 147 8.15 9.65 31.83
N ALA A 148 8.54 10.26 32.96
CA ALA A 148 8.74 11.70 33.03
C ALA A 148 9.90 12.18 32.15
N VAL A 149 10.99 11.41 32.08
CA VAL A 149 12.15 11.71 31.23
C VAL A 149 11.78 11.57 29.77
N TYR A 150 11.08 10.50 29.40
CA TYR A 150 10.63 10.24 28.03
C TYR A 150 9.75 11.38 27.51
N ARG A 151 8.70 11.73 28.26
CA ARG A 151 7.76 12.80 27.89
C ARG A 151 8.48 14.12 27.71
N ARG A 152 9.32 14.51 28.67
CA ARG A 152 10.11 15.74 28.59
C ARG A 152 10.97 15.77 27.32
N VAL A 153 11.74 14.71 27.05
CA VAL A 153 12.62 14.66 25.87
C VAL A 153 11.82 14.73 24.57
N CYS A 154 10.70 14.01 24.46
CA CYS A 154 9.84 14.09 23.27
C CYS A 154 9.27 15.49 23.10
N THR A 155 8.72 16.10 24.16
CA THR A 155 8.23 17.49 24.12
C THR A 155 9.33 18.46 23.71
N ASP A 156 10.55 18.34 24.24
CA ASP A 156 11.67 19.21 23.91
C ASP A 156 12.09 19.07 22.43
N LEU A 157 12.13 17.84 21.91
CA LEU A 157 12.41 17.55 20.50
C LEU A 157 11.37 18.19 19.58
N PHE A 158 10.08 18.02 19.88
CA PHE A 158 8.99 18.61 19.10
C PHE A 158 8.96 20.13 19.17
N ALA A 159 9.20 20.70 20.36
CA ALA A 159 9.30 22.15 20.52
C ALA A 159 10.48 22.71 19.74
N THR A 160 11.61 22.01 19.71
CA THR A 160 12.79 22.38 18.92
C THR A 160 12.52 22.26 17.42
N TYR A 161 11.85 21.19 16.99
CA TYR A 161 11.38 21.01 15.61
C TYR A 161 10.53 22.20 15.15
N GLN A 162 9.51 22.58 15.94
CA GLN A 162 8.62 23.69 15.61
C GLN A 162 9.36 25.03 15.50
N ARG A 163 10.23 25.34 16.47
CA ARG A 163 11.04 26.56 16.46
C ARG A 163 12.02 26.61 15.28
N ALA A 164 12.49 25.45 14.80
CA ALA A 164 13.41 25.38 13.68
C ALA A 164 12.75 25.59 12.31
N LEU A 165 11.43 25.39 12.18
CA LEU A 165 10.75 25.43 10.88
C LEU A 165 10.88 26.79 10.16
N GLU A 166 10.63 27.90 10.85
CA GLU A 166 10.68 29.23 10.21
C GLU A 166 12.11 29.67 9.87
N PRO A 167 13.12 29.56 10.77
CA PRO A 167 14.51 29.84 10.41
C PRO A 167 15.00 29.01 9.21
N LEU A 168 14.65 27.72 9.16
CA LEU A 168 14.98 26.88 8.01
C LEU A 168 14.23 27.33 6.74
N ALA A 169 12.95 27.72 6.86
CA ALA A 169 12.18 28.24 5.74
C ALA A 169 12.83 29.50 5.14
N GLU A 170 13.29 30.43 5.97
CA GLU A 170 13.99 31.64 5.52
C GLU A 170 15.29 31.33 4.76
N VAL A 171 16.11 30.41 5.27
CA VAL A 171 17.33 29.96 4.58
C VAL A 171 17.01 29.33 3.22
N VAL A 172 15.98 28.49 3.15
CA VAL A 172 15.55 27.85 1.91
C VAL A 172 15.00 28.86 0.91
N ARG A 173 14.15 29.81 1.34
CA ARG A 173 13.61 30.89 0.48
C ARG A 173 14.73 31.72 -0.12
N ARG A 174 15.76 32.07 0.66
CA ARG A 174 16.92 32.84 0.19
C ARG A 174 17.76 32.10 -0.84
N THR A 175 17.93 30.78 -0.67
CA THR A 175 18.83 29.97 -1.50
C THR A 175 18.18 29.39 -2.75
N GLN A 176 16.86 29.36 -2.81
CA GLN A 176 16.17 28.71 -3.92
C GLN A 176 15.07 29.59 -4.51
N PRO A 177 15.30 30.83 -4.99
CA PRO A 177 14.26 31.80 -5.40
C PRO A 177 13.23 31.28 -6.42
N ARG A 178 12.10 32.00 -6.52
CA ARG A 178 10.99 31.66 -7.41
C ARG A 178 11.48 31.57 -8.84
N ARG A 179 11.08 30.51 -9.54
CA ARG A 179 11.44 30.30 -10.93
C ARG A 179 10.50 31.09 -11.84
N GLU A 180 10.99 31.45 -13.03
CA GLU A 180 10.17 32.09 -14.05
C GLU A 180 8.97 31.18 -14.41
N GLY A 181 7.76 31.75 -14.40
CA GLY A 181 6.51 31.03 -14.68
C GLY A 181 6.02 30.08 -13.58
N GLU A 182 6.65 30.03 -12.40
CA GLU A 182 6.19 29.21 -11.28
C GLU A 182 5.03 29.89 -10.52
N SER A 183 3.93 29.18 -10.25
CA SER A 183 2.84 29.71 -9.41
C SER A 183 3.24 29.76 -7.94
N ASP A 184 2.54 30.56 -7.15
CA ASP A 184 2.79 30.71 -5.71
C ASP A 184 2.61 29.39 -4.97
N GLU A 185 1.61 28.58 -5.34
CA GLU A 185 1.37 27.27 -4.71
C GLU A 185 2.50 26.28 -5.00
N ARG A 186 3.02 26.27 -6.23
CA ARG A 186 4.13 25.38 -6.60
C ARG A 186 5.43 25.80 -5.91
N TRP A 187 5.64 27.11 -5.82
CA TRP A 187 6.73 27.70 -5.07
C TRP A 187 6.66 27.31 -3.59
N ASP A 188 5.54 27.57 -2.93
CA ASP A 188 5.33 27.28 -1.51
C ASP A 188 5.44 25.79 -1.19
N GLY A 189 4.86 24.93 -2.03
CA GLY A 189 4.98 23.48 -1.90
C GLY A 189 6.44 23.01 -2.01
N ARG A 190 7.19 23.55 -2.97
CA ARG A 190 8.62 23.24 -3.15
C ARG A 190 9.43 23.69 -1.95
N ILE A 191 9.26 24.93 -1.50
CA ILE A 191 9.98 25.48 -0.34
C ILE A 191 9.65 24.71 0.93
N ARG A 192 8.36 24.46 1.17
CA ARG A 192 7.87 23.63 2.28
C ARG A 192 8.54 22.27 2.32
N SER A 193 8.56 21.57 1.19
CA SER A 193 9.16 20.23 1.13
C SER A 193 10.64 20.20 1.51
N ARG A 194 11.37 21.31 1.36
CA ARG A 194 12.80 21.40 1.63
C ARG A 194 13.09 21.71 3.09
N TYR A 195 12.44 22.73 3.66
CA TYR A 195 12.71 23.07 5.06
C TYR A 195 12.13 22.04 6.03
N VAL A 196 10.98 21.42 5.69
CA VAL A 196 10.40 20.34 6.49
C VAL A 196 11.28 19.10 6.44
N ASP A 197 11.79 18.71 5.27
CA ASP A 197 12.73 17.59 5.11
C ASP A 197 14.05 17.81 5.85
N ALA A 198 14.51 19.07 5.96
CA ALA A 198 15.66 19.42 6.79
C ALA A 198 15.35 19.32 8.30
N ALA A 199 14.16 19.78 8.72
CA ALA A 199 13.76 19.78 10.13
C ALA A 199 13.46 18.38 10.68
N ARG A 200 13.07 17.43 9.83
CA ARG A 200 12.56 16.11 10.25
C ARG A 200 13.53 15.29 11.11
N TYR A 201 14.83 15.57 11.06
CA TYR A 201 15.84 14.88 11.88
C TYR A 201 15.71 15.19 13.38
N LEU A 202 14.87 16.15 13.76
CA LEU A 202 14.48 16.42 15.14
C LEU A 202 13.28 15.58 15.59
N LEU A 203 12.55 14.92 14.67
CA LEU A 203 11.41 14.08 15.02
C LEU A 203 11.92 12.76 15.63
N PRO A 204 11.45 12.36 16.83
CA PRO A 204 11.80 11.07 17.41
C PRO A 204 11.10 9.93 16.67
N ALA A 205 11.60 8.70 16.86
CA ALA A 205 10.93 7.49 16.37
C ALA A 205 9.51 7.29 16.95
N ALA A 206 9.20 7.98 18.05
CA ALA A 206 7.89 8.04 18.67
C ALA A 206 6.87 8.90 17.93
N ALA A 207 7.30 9.72 16.95
CA ALA A 207 6.41 10.60 16.23
C ALA A 207 5.25 9.81 15.59
N LEU A 208 4.03 10.31 15.73
CA LEU A 208 2.84 9.62 15.25
C LEU A 208 2.68 9.76 13.74
N ALA A 209 2.36 8.67 13.07
CA ALA A 209 2.15 8.61 11.64
C ALA A 209 0.87 7.84 11.33
N ASN A 210 0.40 8.02 10.10
CA ASN A 210 -0.66 7.22 9.53
C ASN A 210 -0.06 6.45 8.36
N VAL A 211 -0.43 5.18 8.22
CA VAL A 211 -0.04 4.35 7.08
C VAL A 211 -1.25 3.60 6.58
N GLY A 212 -1.50 3.69 5.27
CA GLY A 212 -2.42 2.79 4.59
C GLY A 212 -1.65 1.58 4.09
N MET A 213 -2.19 0.38 4.30
CA MET A 213 -1.63 -0.88 3.82
C MET A 213 -2.63 -1.60 2.92
N THR A 214 -2.16 -2.15 1.81
CA THR A 214 -2.93 -3.11 1.00
C THR A 214 -2.13 -4.40 0.92
N ALA A 215 -2.74 -5.50 1.37
CA ALA A 215 -2.09 -6.82 1.42
C ALA A 215 -3.09 -7.92 1.14
N ASN A 216 -2.63 -9.03 0.57
CA ASN A 216 -3.45 -10.22 0.50
C ASN A 216 -3.48 -10.99 1.83
N ALA A 217 -4.46 -11.88 2.02
CA ALA A 217 -4.66 -12.58 3.28
C ALA A 217 -3.44 -13.42 3.71
N ARG A 218 -2.69 -14.00 2.76
CA ARG A 218 -1.46 -14.74 3.06
C ARG A 218 -0.35 -13.84 3.62
N VAL A 219 -0.18 -12.65 3.02
CA VAL A 219 0.78 -11.65 3.49
C VAL A 219 0.34 -11.09 4.84
N LEU A 220 -0.96 -10.87 5.03
CA LEU A 220 -1.53 -10.39 6.28
C LEU A 220 -1.33 -11.39 7.42
N GLU A 221 -1.50 -12.69 7.18
CA GLU A 221 -1.19 -13.73 8.15
C GLU A 221 0.27 -13.67 8.61
N HIS A 222 1.21 -13.50 7.67
CA HIS A 222 2.62 -13.32 7.98
C HIS A 222 2.87 -12.04 8.80
N ALA A 223 2.26 -10.93 8.40
CA ALA A 223 2.36 -9.66 9.10
C ALA A 223 1.81 -9.76 10.54
N LEU A 224 0.67 -10.41 10.74
CA LEU A 224 0.05 -10.66 12.05
C LEU A 224 0.99 -11.45 12.97
N ARG A 225 1.56 -12.56 12.48
CA ARG A 225 2.55 -13.34 13.24
C ARG A 225 3.74 -12.48 13.69
N LYS A 226 4.24 -11.63 12.79
CA LYS A 226 5.34 -10.72 13.10
C LYS A 226 4.95 -9.67 14.14
N MET A 227 3.76 -9.08 14.01
CA MET A 227 3.27 -8.05 14.93
C MET A 227 3.02 -8.63 16.33
N LEU A 228 2.32 -9.76 16.43
CA LEU A 228 1.99 -10.43 17.69
C LEU A 228 3.23 -10.96 18.43
N ALA A 229 4.29 -11.32 17.70
CA ALA A 229 5.57 -11.75 18.28
C ALA A 229 6.57 -10.60 18.53
N SER A 230 6.20 -9.35 18.22
CA SER A 230 7.10 -8.21 18.35
C SER A 230 7.54 -7.99 19.81
N PRO A 231 8.79 -7.55 20.08
CA PRO A 231 9.18 -7.13 21.42
C PRO A 231 8.51 -5.83 21.86
N LEU A 232 8.01 -5.02 20.92
CA LEU A 232 7.34 -3.75 21.19
C LEU A 232 5.86 -3.98 21.53
N GLY A 233 5.40 -3.47 22.67
CA GLY A 233 4.02 -3.59 23.14
C GLY A 233 3.03 -2.92 22.20
N GLU A 234 3.35 -1.73 21.69
CA GLU A 234 2.54 -1.03 20.68
C GLU A 234 2.27 -1.92 19.46
N VAL A 235 3.31 -2.55 18.91
CA VAL A 235 3.19 -3.40 17.72
C VAL A 235 2.35 -4.64 18.02
N ARG A 236 2.48 -5.23 19.21
CA ARG A 236 1.63 -6.36 19.62
C ARG A 236 0.16 -5.94 19.75
N ALA A 237 -0.12 -4.77 20.32
CA ALA A 237 -1.46 -4.22 20.43
C ALA A 237 -2.07 -3.98 19.04
N ILE A 238 -1.33 -3.33 18.14
CA ILE A 238 -1.73 -3.17 16.73
C ILE A 238 -2.00 -4.54 16.08
N GLY A 239 -1.15 -5.54 16.31
CA GLY A 239 -1.36 -6.89 15.80
C GLY A 239 -2.68 -7.53 16.28
N ALA A 240 -3.05 -7.33 17.55
CA ALA A 240 -4.31 -7.81 18.10
C ALA A 240 -5.52 -7.06 17.53
N GLU A 241 -5.41 -5.74 17.34
CA GLU A 241 -6.46 -4.92 16.72
C GLU A 241 -6.69 -5.30 15.25
N VAL A 242 -5.62 -5.53 14.49
CA VAL A 242 -5.71 -6.02 13.10
C VAL A 242 -6.36 -7.40 13.06
N GLN A 243 -6.00 -8.30 13.99
CA GLN A 243 -6.61 -9.63 14.07
C GLN A 243 -8.13 -9.51 14.31
N ALA A 244 -8.55 -8.66 15.25
CA ALA A 244 -9.96 -8.45 15.55
C ALA A 244 -10.73 -7.76 14.40
N ALA A 245 -10.06 -6.91 13.61
CA ALA A 245 -10.68 -6.20 12.48
C ALA A 245 -10.78 -7.04 11.20
N THR A 246 -10.15 -8.22 11.16
CA THR A 246 -10.02 -9.05 9.95
C THR A 246 -10.58 -10.47 10.10
N LEU A 247 -11.16 -10.76 11.28
CA LEU A 247 -11.95 -11.96 11.60
C LEU A 247 -13.45 -11.59 11.62
#